data_AF-A0A9P8FQT0-F1
#
_entry.id   AF-A0A9P8FQT0-F1
#
_cell.length_a   1.000
_cell.length_b   1.000
_cell.length_c   1.000
_cell.angle_alpha   90.00
_cell.angle_beta   90.00
_cell.angle_gamma   90.00
#
_symmetry.space_group_name_H-M   'P 1'
#
loop_
_entity.id
_entity.type
_entity.pdbx_description
1 polymer ?
#
loop_
_entity_poly.entity_id
_entity_poly.type
_entity_poly.pdbx_seq_one_letter_code
_entity_poly.pdbx_strand_id
1 'polypeptide(L)' 'LIEHNVKIWVRRAGPNYQEGLKNIKAVGQELKLDMHVFGPEMHVSGIVPLALVPGKYTPDIKEFGA' A
#
# COMPACT_ATOMS: atom_id res chain seq x y z
N LEU A 1 13.57 4.11 9.24
CA LEU A 1 12.31 3.38 8.97
C LEU A 1 12.49 1.88 9.19
N ILE A 2 13.47 1.26 8.53
CA ILE A 2 13.76 -0.17 8.65
C ILE A 2 14.07 -0.57 10.10
N GLU A 3 14.97 0.15 10.78
CA GLU A 3 15.34 -0.12 12.19
C GLU A 3 14.16 -0.03 13.18
N HIS A 4 13.09 0.68 12.80
CA HIS A 4 11.89 0.88 13.61
C HIS A 4 10.72 0.00 13.17
N ASN A 5 10.92 -0.91 12.21
CA ASN A 5 9.88 -1.80 11.68
C ASN A 5 8.62 -1.05 11.21
N VAL A 6 8.81 0.10 10.56
CA VAL A 6 7.69 0.90 10.07
C VAL A 6 7.05 0.24 8.86
N LYS A 7 5.72 0.09 8.90
CA LYS A 7 4.88 -0.38 7.79
C LYS A 7 4.10 0.77 7.19
N ILE A 8 4.11 0.90 5.88
CA ILE A 8 3.47 2.00 5.15
C ILE A 8 2.31 1.46 4.34
N TRP A 9 1.11 2.01 4.55
CA TRP A 9 -0.11 1.60 3.86
C TRP A 9 -0.67 2.79 3.09
N VAL A 10 -0.79 2.65 1.77
CA VAL A 10 -1.22 3.74 0.88
C VAL A 10 -2.50 3.35 0.17
N ARG A 11 -3.54 4.19 0.26
CA ARG A 11 -4.73 4.11 -0.59
C ARG A 11 -4.99 5.47 -1.20
N ARG A 12 -5.05 5.57 -2.53
CA ARG A 12 -5.37 6.83 -3.21
C ARG A 12 -6.23 6.64 -4.46
N ALA A 13 -7.08 7.63 -4.69
CA ALA A 13 -7.85 7.82 -5.91
C ALA A 13 -7.77 9.31 -6.32
N GLY A 14 -8.29 9.64 -7.50
CA GLY A 14 -8.36 11.01 -8.02
C GLY A 14 -7.50 11.24 -9.27
N PRO A 15 -7.41 12.48 -9.77
CA PRO A 15 -6.61 12.79 -10.96
C PRO A 15 -5.16 12.31 -10.80
N ASN A 16 -4.63 11.65 -11.83
CA ASN A 16 -3.25 11.15 -11.92
C ASN A 16 -2.84 10.15 -10.82
N TYR A 17 -3.80 9.48 -10.17
CA TYR A 17 -3.47 8.53 -9.10
C TYR A 17 -2.58 7.38 -9.58
N GLN A 18 -2.73 6.92 -10.83
CA GLN A 18 -1.96 5.80 -11.36
C GLN A 18 -0.46 6.10 -11.37
N GLU A 19 -0.07 7.30 -11.82
CA GLU A 19 1.34 7.72 -11.85
C GLU A 19 1.88 7.91 -10.43
N GLY A 20 1.10 8.55 -9.55
CA GLY A 20 1.46 8.71 -8.14
C GLY A 20 1.70 7.37 -7.44
N LEU A 21 0.78 6.40 -7.58
CA LEU A 21 0.92 5.07 -6.98
C LEU A 21 2.08 4.27 -7.60
N LYS A 22 2.33 4.42 -8.91
CA LYS A 22 3.50 3.82 -9.56
C LYS A 22 4.80 4.33 -8.96
N ASN A 23 4.94 5.65 -8.77
CA ASN A 23 6.13 6.26 -8.20
C ASN A 23 6.33 5.85 -6.73
N ILE A 24 5.24 5.80 -5.96
CA ILE A 24 5.25 5.34 -4.56
C ILE A 24 5.71 3.87 -4.47
N LYS A 25 5.18 3.00 -5.32
CA LYS A 25 5.58 1.59 -5.33
C LYS A 25 7.05 1.42 -5.75
N ALA A 26 7.50 2.16 -6.76
CA ALA A 26 8.88 2.12 -7.23
C ALA A 26 9.88 2.53 -6.13
N VAL A 27 9.63 3.65 -5.43
CA VAL A 27 10.52 4.10 -4.35
C VAL A 27 10.49 3.17 -3.14
N GLY A 28 9.34 2.56 -2.83
CA GLY A 28 9.23 1.55 -1.78
C GLY A 28 10.12 0.33 -2.06
N GLN A 29 10.14 -0.14 -3.31
CA GLN A 29 11.01 -1.24 -3.74
C GLN A 29 12.49 -0.85 -3.75
N GLU A 30 12.83 0.32 -4.27
CA GLU A 30 14.21 0.84 -4.31
C GLU A 30 14.81 0.94 -2.90
N LEU A 31 14.05 1.50 -1.96
CA LEU A 31 14.46 1.70 -0.57
C LEU A 31 14.24 0.47 0.32
N LYS A 32 13.69 -0.63 -0.21
CA LYS A 32 13.36 -1.86 0.51
C LYS A 32 12.49 -1.61 1.76
N LEU A 33 11.48 -0.76 1.61
CA LEU A 33 10.51 -0.44 2.67
C LEU A 33 9.35 -1.44 2.65
N ASP A 34 8.84 -1.79 3.84
CA ASP A 34 7.58 -2.54 3.98
C ASP A 34 6.41 -1.61 3.64
N MET A 35 5.96 -1.67 2.39
CA MET A 35 4.98 -0.75 1.82
C MET A 35 3.95 -1.49 0.97
N HIS A 36 2.68 -1.24 1.26
CA HIS A 36 1.53 -1.82 0.56
C HIS A 36 0.70 -0.71 -0.09
N VAL A 37 0.47 -0.81 -1.40
CA VAL A 37 -0.10 0.28 -2.21
C VAL A 37 -1.41 -0.16 -2.87
N PHE A 38 -2.46 0.64 -2.72
CA PHE A 38 -3.81 0.35 -3.20
C PHE A 38 -4.44 1.52 -3.95
N GLY A 39 -5.23 1.21 -4.97
CA GLY A 39 -5.93 2.16 -5.82
C GLY A 39 -7.40 2.38 -5.42
N PRO A 40 -8.22 2.91 -6.35
CA PRO A 40 -9.63 3.20 -6.13
C PRO A 40 -10.50 1.95 -5.92
N GLU A 41 -10.05 0.79 -6.39
CA GLU A 41 -10.71 -0.51 -6.19
C GLU A 41 -10.82 -0.90 -4.71
N MET A 42 -9.89 -0.41 -3.89
CA MET A 42 -9.93 -0.57 -2.43
C MET A 42 -10.84 0.49 -1.81
N HIS A 43 -11.69 0.09 -0.87
CA HIS A 43 -12.50 1.02 -0.07
C HIS A 43 -11.58 2.03 0.64
N VAL A 44 -12.04 3.27 0.85
CA VAL A 44 -11.20 4.35 1.38
C VAL A 44 -10.53 4.00 2.72
N SER A 45 -11.27 3.33 3.61
CA SER A 45 -10.76 2.83 4.89
C SER A 45 -10.32 1.37 4.86
N GLY A 46 -10.36 0.71 3.69
CA GLY A 46 -10.09 -0.72 3.54
C GLY A 46 -8.69 -1.12 3.99
N ILE A 47 -7.71 -0.21 3.92
CA ILE A 47 -6.34 -0.43 4.38
C ILE A 47 -6.18 -0.44 5.91
N VAL A 48 -7.10 0.20 6.64
CA VAL A 48 -7.00 0.33 8.11
C VAL A 48 -7.03 -1.03 8.82
N PRO A 49 -8.00 -1.93 8.55
CA PRO A 49 -7.98 -3.25 9.16
C PRO A 49 -6.80 -4.11 8.71
N LEU A 50 -6.27 -3.92 7.49
CA LEU A 50 -5.08 -4.64 7.02
C LEU A 50 -3.84 -4.25 7.84
N ALA A 51 -3.74 -2.97 8.20
CA ALA A 51 -2.64 -2.43 8.99
C ALA A 51 -2.74 -2.78 10.49
N LEU A 52 -3.94 -2.82 11.05
CA LEU A 52 -4.15 -2.90 12.51
C LEU A 52 -4.50 -4.29 13.03
N VAL A 53 -5.09 -5.16 12.19
CA VAL A 53 -5.61 -6.47 12.63
C VAL A 53 -4.70 -7.59 12.11
N PRO A 54 -4.05 -8.36 13.00
CA PRO A 54 -3.23 -9.50 12.59
C PRO A 54 -4.02 -10.51 11.76
N GLY A 55 -3.42 -10.99 10.66
CA GLY A 55 -4.02 -12.00 9.78
C GLY A 55 -5.10 -11.49 8.82
N LYS A 56 -5.43 -10.18 8.82
CA LYS A 56 -6.34 -9.59 7.84
C LYS A 56 -5.69 -9.30 6.49
N TYR A 57 -4.37 -9.11 6.47
CA TYR A 57 -3.63 -9.02 5.23
C TYR A 57 -3.30 -10.42 4.71
N THR A 58 -3.94 -10.79 3.60
CA THR A 58 -3.85 -12.13 3.00
C THR A 58 -3.42 -12.05 1.52
N PRO A 59 -2.81 -13.12 0.97
CA PRO A 59 -2.25 -13.09 -0.39
C PRO A 59 -3.27 -12.87 -1.53
N ASP A 60 -4.56 -13.06 -1.27
CA ASP A 60 -5.65 -12.79 -2.21
C ASP A 60 -5.97 -11.30 -2.37
N ILE A 61 -5.49 -10.45 -1.46
CA ILE A 61 -5.66 -9.00 -1.54
C ILE A 61 -4.69 -8.45 -2.56
N LYS A 62 -5.22 -7.96 -3.68
CA LYS A 62 -4.43 -7.40 -4.77
C LYS A 62 -3.98 -5.98 -4.45
N GLU A 63 -2.66 -5.78 -4.47
CA GLU A 63 -2.06 -4.46 -4.47
C GLU A 63 -2.08 -3.80 -5.87
N PHE A 64 -1.88 -2.50 -5.92
CA PHE A 64 -1.80 -1.74 -7.16
C PHE A 64 -0.70 -2.29 -8.08
N GLY A 65 -1.09 -2.71 -9.28
CA GLY A 65 -0.18 -3.26 -10.29
C GLY A 65 0.33 -4.68 -9.97
N ALA A 66 -0.37 -5.43 -9.11
CA ALA A 66 -0.18 -6.86 -8.90
C ALA A 66 -1.18 -7.70 -9.73
#